data_AF-A0AAJ2ML13-F1
#
_entry.id   AF-A0AAJ2ML13-F1
#
_cell.length_a   1.000
_cell.length_b   1.000
_cell.length_c   1.000
_cell.angle_alpha   90.00
_cell.angle_beta   90.00
_cell.angle_gamma   90.00
#
_symmetry.space_group_name_H-M   'P 1'
#
loop_
_entity.id
_entity.type
_entity.pdbx_description
1 polymer ?
#
loop_
_entity_poly.entity_id
_entity_poly.type
_entity_poly.pdbx_seq_one_letter_code
_entity_poly.pdbx_strand_id
1 'polypeptide(L)'
;MIYYAGEVKDRLARAQRYNISVNDDMVVESIALLLGQIGEQLDSKKLSEEVQTKYQGNPIDFSSISKFRNKAYHHYGSMNSKGILLASQGMDELIEQLNFIIRKEQIDLDNLF
;
A
#
# COMPACT_ATOMS: atom_id res chain seq x y z
N MET A 1 -0.83 6.93 2.36
CA MET A 1 -0.99 5.49 2.05
C MET A 1 -2.40 5.14 1.61
N ILE A 2 -3.43 5.44 2.42
CA ILE A 2 -4.85 5.14 2.09
C ILE A 2 -5.24 5.61 0.68
N TYR A 3 -4.89 6.84 0.31
CA TYR A 3 -5.14 7.37 -1.03
C TYR A 3 -4.58 6.47 -2.15
N TYR A 4 -3.30 6.09 -2.06
CA TYR A 4 -2.66 5.23 -3.07
C TYR A 4 -3.26 3.82 -3.11
N ALA A 5 -3.65 3.26 -1.95
CA ALA A 5 -4.35 1.99 -1.90
C ALA A 5 -5.73 2.07 -2.60
N GLY A 6 -6.45 3.19 -2.44
CA GLY A 6 -7.68 3.48 -3.17
C GLY A 6 -7.44 3.58 -4.69
N GLU A 7 -6.40 4.29 -5.11
CA GLU A 7 -6.05 4.42 -6.54
C GLU A 7 -5.70 3.07 -7.19
N VAL A 8 -5.08 2.14 -6.46
CA VAL A 8 -4.82 0.77 -6.97
C VAL A 8 -6.15 0.09 -7.31
N LYS A 9 -7.14 0.16 -6.42
CA LYS A 9 -8.47 -0.40 -6.66
C LYS A 9 -9.14 0.26 -7.86
N ASP A 10 -9.07 1.59 -7.96
CA ASP A 10 -9.65 2.33 -9.07
C ASP A 10 -9.01 1.98 -10.41
N ARG A 11 -7.69 1.72 -10.44
CA ARG A 11 -7.00 1.24 -11.66
C ARG A 11 -7.50 -0.13 -12.10
N LEU A 12 -7.62 -1.08 -11.17
CA LEU A 12 -8.16 -2.40 -11.45
C LEU A 12 -9.61 -2.33 -11.95
N ALA A 13 -10.45 -1.54 -11.28
CA ALA A 13 -11.85 -1.33 -11.66
C ALA A 13 -11.98 -0.67 -13.05
N ARG A 14 -11.11 0.30 -13.38
CA ARG A 14 -11.06 0.91 -14.72
C ARG A 14 -10.64 -0.09 -15.79
N ALA A 15 -9.60 -0.91 -15.54
CA ALA A 15 -9.17 -1.95 -16.48
C ALA A 15 -10.33 -2.91 -16.80
N GLN A 16 -11.03 -3.39 -15.76
CA GLN A 16 -12.21 -4.23 -15.92
C GLN A 16 -13.32 -3.52 -16.70
N ARG A 17 -13.65 -2.26 -16.36
CA ARG A 17 -14.70 -1.48 -17.03
C ARG A 17 -14.46 -1.30 -18.52
N TYR A 18 -13.20 -1.11 -18.92
CA TYR A 18 -12.80 -0.91 -20.31
C TYR A 18 -12.37 -2.21 -21.01
N ASN A 19 -12.60 -3.37 -20.38
CA ASN A 19 -12.23 -4.69 -20.90
C ASN A 19 -10.74 -4.82 -21.28
N ILE A 20 -9.88 -4.14 -20.52
CA ILE A 20 -8.42 -4.21 -20.63
C ILE A 20 -7.95 -5.33 -19.69
N SER A 21 -7.05 -6.17 -20.18
CA SER A 21 -6.44 -7.23 -19.37
C SER A 21 -5.75 -6.62 -18.14
N VAL A 22 -5.96 -7.19 -16.96
CA VAL A 22 -5.20 -6.78 -15.76
C VAL A 22 -3.71 -7.12 -15.86
N ASN A 23 -3.34 -7.99 -16.80
CA ASN A 23 -1.94 -8.31 -17.12
C ASN A 23 -1.38 -7.40 -18.21
N ASP A 24 -2.16 -6.46 -18.74
CA ASP A 24 -1.65 -5.45 -19.68
C ASP A 24 -0.50 -4.67 -19.03
N ASP A 25 0.58 -4.45 -19.77
CA ASP A 25 1.80 -3.85 -19.24
C ASP A 25 1.52 -2.48 -18.63
N MET A 26 0.69 -1.64 -19.27
CA MET A 26 0.36 -0.31 -18.74
C MET A 26 -0.44 -0.39 -17.43
N VAL A 27 -1.32 -1.38 -17.30
CA VAL A 27 -2.09 -1.61 -16.07
C VAL A 27 -1.14 -2.03 -14.95
N VAL A 28 -0.31 -3.04 -15.19
CA VAL A 28 0.66 -3.58 -14.23
C VAL A 28 1.65 -2.50 -13.79
N GLU A 29 2.20 -1.76 -14.73
CA GLU A 29 3.10 -0.64 -14.48
C GLU A 29 2.43 0.42 -13.60
N SER A 30 1.20 0.83 -13.93
CA SER A 30 0.49 1.83 -13.14
C SER A 30 0.22 1.37 -11.70
N ILE A 31 -0.08 0.08 -11.49
CA ILE A 31 -0.27 -0.50 -10.16
C ILE A 31 1.06 -0.53 -9.39
N ALA A 32 2.13 -0.99 -10.03
CA ALA A 32 3.44 -1.06 -9.40
C ALA A 32 3.94 0.32 -8.94
N LEU A 33 3.67 1.38 -9.72
CA LEU A 33 3.98 2.75 -9.32
C LEU A 33 3.24 3.13 -8.03
N LEU A 34 1.94 2.85 -7.95
CA LEU A 34 1.12 3.15 -6.77
C LEU A 34 1.56 2.35 -5.55
N LEU A 35 1.88 1.06 -5.71
CA LEU A 35 2.40 0.24 -4.61
C LEU A 35 3.77 0.74 -4.13
N GLY A 36 4.62 1.21 -5.05
CA GLY A 36 5.86 1.90 -4.71
C GLY A 36 5.59 3.14 -3.85
N GLN A 37 4.60 3.95 -4.23
CA GLN A 37 4.19 5.13 -3.45
C GLN A 37 3.64 4.76 -2.07
N ILE A 38 2.97 3.62 -1.90
CA ILE A 38 2.52 3.13 -0.58
C ILE A 38 3.72 2.89 0.33
N GLY A 39 4.68 2.06 -0.08
CA GLY A 39 5.81 1.77 0.81
C GLY A 39 6.78 2.94 0.95
N GLU A 40 6.81 3.88 0.00
CA GLU A 40 7.56 5.14 0.13
C GLU A 40 7.05 6.00 1.31
N GLN A 41 5.80 5.83 1.75
CA GLN A 41 5.28 6.51 2.94
C GLN A 41 5.80 5.90 4.26
N LEU A 42 6.48 4.74 4.22
CA LEU A 42 7.07 4.10 5.41
C LEU A 42 8.47 4.63 5.73
N ASP A 43 9.02 5.53 4.91
CA ASP A 43 10.22 6.26 5.27
C ASP A 43 10.01 6.97 6.62
N SER A 44 10.98 6.87 7.54
CA SER A 44 10.84 7.39 8.90
C SER A 44 10.68 8.92 8.96
N LYS A 45 10.99 9.63 7.86
CA LYS A 45 10.70 11.07 7.71
C LYS A 45 9.21 11.34 7.42
N LYS A 46 8.43 10.33 7.05
CA LYS A 46 7.02 10.43 6.66
C LYS A 46 6.08 9.74 7.65
N LEU A 47 6.48 8.58 8.19
CA LEU A 47 5.79 7.88 9.26
C LEU A 47 6.76 7.66 10.42
N SER A 48 6.43 8.16 11.61
CA SER A 48 7.32 8.06 12.77
C SER A 48 7.65 6.60 13.11
N GLU A 49 8.89 6.38 13.57
CA GLU A 49 9.34 5.05 14.02
C GLU A 49 8.49 4.55 15.19
N GLU A 50 8.03 5.45 16.06
CA GLU A 50 7.15 5.11 17.18
C GLU A 50 5.85 4.45 16.72
N VAL A 51 5.15 5.03 15.73
CA VAL A 51 3.91 4.44 15.19
C VAL A 51 4.22 3.12 14.46
N GLN A 52 5.33 3.06 13.74
CA GLN A 52 5.76 1.82 13.09
C GLN A 52 6.00 0.70 14.11
N THR A 53 6.74 0.97 15.19
CA THR A 53 7.00 0.01 16.27
C THR A 53 5.72 -0.38 17.01
N LYS A 54 4.84 0.58 17.31
CA LYS A 54 3.60 0.35 18.07
C LYS A 54 2.65 -0.63 17.38
N TYR A 55 2.54 -0.57 16.05
CA TYR A 55 1.57 -1.37 15.28
C TYR A 55 2.19 -2.48 14.43
N GLN A 56 3.52 -2.64 14.43
CA GLN A 56 4.18 -3.70 13.69
C GLN A 56 3.67 -5.08 14.12
N GLY A 57 3.16 -5.85 13.16
CA GLY A 57 2.62 -7.19 13.37
C GLY A 57 1.20 -7.22 13.95
N ASN A 58 0.63 -6.07 14.37
CA ASN A 58 -0.76 -5.96 14.77
C ASN A 58 -1.28 -4.50 14.71
N PRO A 59 -2.16 -4.13 13.76
CA PRO A 59 -2.78 -5.00 12.77
C PRO A 59 -1.96 -5.15 11.48
N ILE A 60 -0.86 -4.40 11.31
CA ILE A 60 -0.18 -4.20 10.02
C ILE A 60 1.27 -4.69 10.05
N ASP A 61 1.72 -5.31 8.95
CA ASP A 61 3.14 -5.67 8.76
C ASP A 61 3.85 -4.65 7.86
N PHE A 62 4.41 -3.60 8.46
CA PHE A 62 5.16 -2.57 7.74
C PHE A 62 6.44 -3.11 7.09
N SER A 63 7.08 -4.14 7.68
CA SER A 63 8.27 -4.79 7.11
C SER A 63 7.97 -5.39 5.74
N SER A 64 6.84 -6.08 5.60
CA SER A 64 6.41 -6.67 4.33
C SER A 64 6.11 -5.61 3.27
N ILE A 65 5.47 -4.50 3.64
CA ILE A 65 5.18 -3.39 2.72
C ILE A 65 6.49 -2.71 2.26
N SER A 66 7.44 -2.46 3.15
CA SER A 66 8.74 -1.85 2.81
C SER A 66 9.58 -2.75 1.89
N LYS A 67 9.61 -4.07 2.16
CA LYS A 67 10.25 -5.05 1.27
C LYS A 67 9.59 -5.07 -0.11
N PHE A 68 8.27 -4.94 -0.17
CA PHE A 68 7.56 -4.87 -1.44
C PHE A 68 7.94 -3.60 -2.24
N ARG A 69 8.00 -2.43 -1.60
CA ARG A 69 8.50 -1.19 -2.22
C ARG A 69 9.88 -1.39 -2.84
N ASN A 70 10.83 -1.93 -2.08
CA ASN A 70 12.19 -2.14 -2.58
C ASN A 70 12.19 -3.03 -3.83
N LYS A 71 11.36 -4.07 -3.85
CA LYS A 71 11.20 -4.92 -5.04
C LYS A 71 10.57 -4.16 -6.21
N ALA A 72 9.51 -3.37 -5.97
CA ALA A 72 8.85 -2.57 -7.00
C ALA A 72 9.77 -1.49 -7.59
N TYR A 73 10.57 -0.83 -6.76
CA TYR A 73 11.43 0.28 -7.18
C TYR A 73 12.68 -0.21 -7.95
N HIS A 74 13.29 -1.32 -7.53
CA HIS A 74 14.53 -1.81 -8.14
C HIS A 74 14.32 -2.81 -9.30
N HIS A 75 13.14 -3.41 -9.41
CA HIS A 75 12.87 -4.46 -10.39
C HIS A 75 11.63 -4.15 -11.26
N TYR A 76 11.22 -2.90 -11.38
CA TYR A 76 10.01 -2.50 -12.13
C TYR A 76 9.95 -3.10 -13.55
N GLY A 77 11.04 -3.02 -14.31
CA GLY A 77 11.12 -3.56 -15.68
C GLY A 77 11.31 -5.08 -15.79
N SER A 78 11.50 -5.78 -14.67
CA SER A 78 11.67 -7.25 -14.62
C SER A 78 10.73 -7.93 -13.62
N MET A 79 9.77 -7.17 -13.06
CA MET A 79 8.89 -7.66 -12.03
C MET A 79 7.85 -8.58 -12.66
N ASN A 80 7.68 -9.75 -12.06
CA ASN A 80 6.62 -10.66 -12.46
C ASN A 80 5.27 -9.98 -12.19
N SER A 81 4.51 -9.67 -13.24
CA SER A 81 3.16 -9.06 -13.18
C SER A 81 2.26 -9.76 -12.16
N LYS A 82 2.42 -11.08 -12.00
CA LYS A 82 1.73 -11.87 -10.97
C LYS A 82 1.97 -11.36 -9.55
N GLY A 83 3.20 -10.98 -9.21
CA GLY A 83 3.57 -10.49 -7.88
C GLY A 83 2.97 -9.11 -7.59
N ILE A 84 2.93 -8.23 -8.59
CA ILE A 84 2.29 -6.91 -8.49
C ILE A 84 0.78 -7.07 -8.28
N LEU A 85 0.14 -7.92 -9.08
CA LEU A 85 -1.29 -8.18 -8.97
C LEU A 85 -1.66 -8.86 -7.65
N LEU A 86 -0.86 -9.81 -7.15
CA LEU A 86 -1.07 -10.40 -5.83
C LEU A 86 -0.99 -9.36 -4.71
N ALA A 87 0.00 -8.47 -4.75
CA ALA A 87 0.11 -7.40 -3.75
C ALA A 87 -1.07 -6.42 -3.81
N SER A 88 -1.66 -6.20 -4.99
CA SER A 88 -2.83 -5.33 -5.15
C SER A 88 -4.12 -5.88 -4.53
N GLN A 89 -4.18 -7.17 -4.21
CA GLN A 89 -5.37 -7.80 -3.62
C GLN A 89 -5.60 -7.39 -2.16
N GLY A 90 -4.53 -7.02 -1.43
CA GLY A 90 -4.60 -6.65 -0.02
C GLY A 90 -4.96 -5.18 0.26
N MET A 91 -5.40 -4.41 -0.74
CA MET A 91 -5.61 -2.97 -0.57
C MET A 91 -6.77 -2.62 0.38
N ASP A 92 -7.83 -3.42 0.39
CA ASP A 92 -8.96 -3.22 1.31
C ASP A 92 -8.53 -3.42 2.77
N GLU A 93 -7.85 -4.53 3.04
CA GLU A 93 -7.30 -4.82 4.36
C GLU A 93 -6.32 -3.72 4.80
N LEU A 94 -5.42 -3.28 3.91
CA LEU A 94 -4.50 -2.17 4.21
C LEU A 94 -5.24 -0.89 4.59
N ILE A 95 -6.30 -0.54 3.87
CA ILE A 95 -7.12 0.65 4.16
C ILE A 95 -7.79 0.51 5.53
N GLU A 96 -8.35 -0.65 5.85
CA GLU A 96 -8.97 -0.91 7.15
C GLU A 96 -7.96 -0.82 8.30
N GLN A 97 -6.79 -1.46 8.15
CA GLN A 97 -5.69 -1.41 9.13
C GLN A 97 -5.21 0.01 9.38
N LEU A 98 -5.02 0.81 8.32
CA LEU A 98 -4.58 2.20 8.45
C LEU A 98 -5.65 3.08 9.11
N ASN A 99 -6.93 2.89 8.77
CA ASN A 99 -8.03 3.59 9.43
C ASN A 99 -8.15 3.21 10.90
N PHE A 100 -7.90 1.95 11.25
CA PHE A 100 -7.84 1.51 12.65
C PHE A 100 -6.74 2.25 13.41
N ILE A 101 -5.54 2.32 12.85
CA ILE A 101 -4.41 3.04 13.45
C ILE A 101 -4.76 4.52 13.66
N ILE A 102 -5.28 5.20 12.64
CA ILE A 102 -5.69 6.61 12.73
C ILE A 102 -6.69 6.82 13.87
N ARG A 103 -7.71 5.96 13.97
CA ARG A 103 -8.71 6.05 15.05
C ARG A 103 -8.10 5.85 16.43
N LYS A 104 -7.16 4.92 16.57
CA LYS A 104 -6.49 4.65 17.85
C LYS A 104 -5.60 5.80 18.27
N GLU A 105 -4.78 6.32 17.37
CA GLU A 105 -3.93 7.48 17.63
C GLU A 105 -4.77 8.73 17.98
N GLN A 106 -5.91 8.94 17.32
CA GLN A 106 -6.82 10.04 17.67
C GLN A 106 -7.37 9.89 19.09
N ILE A 107 -7.82 8.69 19.49
CA ILE A 107 -8.30 8.44 20.85
C ILE A 107 -7.20 8.67 21.88
N ASP A 108 -5.98 8.21 21.61
CA ASP A 108 -4.84 8.38 22.51
C ASP A 108 -4.49 9.88 22.66
N LEU A 109 -4.54 10.66 21.57
CA LEU A 109 -4.38 12.11 21.60
C LEU A 109 -5.50 12.81 22.38
N ASP A 110 -6.75 12.42 22.17
CA ASP A 110 -7.90 13.02 22.86
C ASP A 110 -7.88 12.75 24.37
N ASN A 111 -7.30 11.62 24.82
CA ASN A 111 -7.16 11.29 26.24
C ASN A 111 -6.00 12.03 26.95
N LEU A 112 -5.13 12.72 26.18
CA LEU A 112 -4.01 13.50 26.73
C LEU A 112 -4.40 14.94 27.09
N PHE A 113 -5.59 15.40 26.69
CA PHE A 113 -6.11 16.75 26.91
C PHE A 113 -7.44 16.73 27.66
#